data_AF-A0A6P2CR44-F1
#
_entry.id   AF-A0A6P2CR44-F1
#
_cell.length_a   1.000
_cell.length_b   1.000
_cell.length_c   1.000
_cell.angle_alpha   90.00
_cell.angle_beta   90.00
_cell.angle_gamma   90.00
#
_symmetry.space_group_name_H-M   'P 1'
#
loop_
_entity.id
_entity.type
_entity.pdbx_description
1 polymer ?
#
loop_
_entity_poly.entity_id
_entity_poly.type
_entity_poly.pdbx_seq_one_letter_code
_entity_poly.pdbx_strand_id
1 'polypeptide(L)' 'MTYPEQLAALVNRDSALGKQVAPLRNLEAILKWAPGVGIPFAGIDLVQQDEYSYDLYLPLPDSRWLVFGVS' A
#
# COMPACT_ATOMS: atom_id res chain seq x y z
N MET A 1 3.20 10.99 -12.01
CA MET A 1 2.07 11.17 -11.08
C MET A 1 2.65 11.18 -9.68
N THR A 2 2.40 12.23 -8.90
CA THR A 2 2.95 12.40 -7.55
C THR A 2 2.18 11.56 -6.52
N TYR A 3 2.76 11.34 -5.34
CA TYR A 3 2.07 10.61 -4.26
C TYR A 3 0.71 11.26 -3.88
N PRO A 4 0.59 12.60 -3.73
CA PRO A 4 -0.72 13.24 -3.52
C PRO A 4 -1.74 12.97 -4.63
N GLU A 5 -1.31 12.93 -5.90
CA GLU A 5 -2.19 12.61 -7.03
C GLU A 5 -2.67 11.15 -6.99
N GLN A 6 -1.79 10.21 -6.64
CA GLN A 6 -2.12 8.79 -6.46
C GLN A 6 -3.07 8.58 -5.29
N LEU A 7 -2.83 9.23 -4.16
CA LEU A 7 -3.73 9.18 -3.02
C LEU A 7 -5.10 9.79 -3.35
N ALA A 8 -5.14 10.92 -4.05
CA ALA A 8 -6.39 11.53 -4.49
C ALA A 8 -7.18 10.60 -5.44
N ALA A 9 -6.49 9.95 -6.40
CA ALA A 9 -7.10 8.96 -7.27
C ALA A 9 -7.66 7.76 -6.49
N LEU A 10 -6.93 7.27 -5.48
CA LEU A 10 -7.40 6.21 -4.60
C LEU A 10 -8.64 6.64 -3.81
N VAL A 11 -8.63 7.82 -3.19
CA VAL A 11 -9.76 8.36 -2.42
C VAL A 11 -11.01 8.53 -3.31
N ASN A 12 -10.84 8.96 -4.55
CA ASN A 12 -11.95 9.11 -5.50
C ASN A 12 -12.54 7.76 -5.91
N ARG A 13 -11.72 6.71 -6.04
CA ARG A 13 -12.16 5.36 -6.39
C ARG A 13 -12.75 4.61 -5.21
N ASP A 14 -12.16 4.77 -4.03
CA ASP A 14 -12.49 4.06 -2.80
C ASP A 14 -12.15 4.96 -1.60
N SER A 15 -13.12 5.76 -1.17
CA SER A 15 -12.92 6.77 -0.11
C SER A 15 -12.55 6.13 1.23
N ALA A 16 -13.08 4.94 1.52
CA ALA A 16 -12.81 4.23 2.77
C ALA A 16 -11.36 3.74 2.79
N LEU A 17 -10.90 3.12 1.71
CA LEU A 17 -9.52 2.66 1.59
C LEU A 17 -8.53 3.82 1.56
N GLY A 18 -8.82 4.87 0.78
CA GLY A 18 -7.97 6.05 0.69
C GLY A 18 -7.74 6.73 2.04
N LYS A 19 -8.76 6.83 2.90
CA LYS A 19 -8.62 7.38 4.27
C LYS A 19 -7.72 6.53 5.16
N GLN A 20 -7.75 5.20 5.02
CA GLN A 20 -6.91 4.29 5.78
C GLN A 20 -5.46 4.33 5.32
N VAL A 21 -5.22 4.48 4.02
CA VAL A 21 -3.88 4.50 3.42
C VAL A 21 -3.19 5.86 3.59
N ALA A 22 -3.93 6.98 3.60
CA ALA A 22 -3.39 8.33 3.75
C ALA A 22 -2.35 8.54 4.89
N PRO A 23 -2.54 7.97 6.11
CA PRO A 23 -1.57 8.10 7.20
C PRO A 23 -0.37 7.12 7.12
N LEU A 24 -0.35 6.16 6.19
CA LEU A 24 0.71 5.15 6.09
C LEU A 24 1.96 5.74 5.43
N ARG A 25 2.84 6.35 6.23
CA ARG A 25 4.01 7.10 5.75
C ARG A 25 5.31 6.31 5.66
N ASN A 26 5.33 5.09 6.19
CA ASN A 26 6.52 4.25 6.21
C ASN A 26 6.14 2.76 6.24
N LEU A 27 7.13 1.91 5.99
CA LEU A 27 6.97 0.45 5.95
C LEU A 27 6.36 -0.10 7.24
N GLU A 28 6.80 0.39 8.41
CA GLU A 28 6.28 -0.05 9.70
C GLU A 28 4.78 0.19 9.84
N ALA A 29 4.31 1.38 9.45
CA ALA A 29 2.89 1.72 9.48
C ALA A 29 2.08 0.83 8.54
N ILE A 30 2.60 0.54 7.33
CA ILE A 30 1.95 -0.34 6.36
C ILE A 30 1.82 -1.76 6.91
N LEU A 31 2.92 -2.31 7.46
CA LEU A 31 2.93 -3.67 8.00
C LEU A 31 2.06 -3.82 9.26
N LYS A 32 1.94 -2.78 10.09
CA LYS A 32 1.01 -2.77 11.22
C LYS A 32 -0.45 -2.70 10.79
N TRP A 33 -0.75 -1.98 9.71
CA TRP A 33 -2.10 -1.81 9.17
C TRP A 33 -2.62 -3.07 8.45
N ALA A 34 -1.79 -3.71 7.63
CA ALA A 34 -2.15 -4.84 6.77
C ALA A 34 -2.98 -5.96 7.46
N PRO A 35 -2.58 -6.53 8.61
CA PRO A 35 -3.37 -7.58 9.26
C PRO A 35 -4.73 -7.07 9.76
N GLY A 36 -4.84 -5.79 10.13
CA GLY A 36 -6.08 -5.18 10.60
C GLY A 36 -7.16 -5.07 9.52
N VAL A 37 -6.78 -5.16 8.24
CA VAL A 37 -7.69 -5.16 7.09
C VAL A 37 -7.78 -6.52 6.39
N GLY A 38 -7.29 -7.57 7.05
CA GLY A 38 -7.38 -8.95 6.56
C GLY A 38 -6.33 -9.34 5.52
N ILE A 39 -5.23 -8.59 5.41
CA ILE A 39 -4.10 -8.93 4.52
C ILE A 39 -3.09 -9.76 5.33
N PRO A 40 -2.94 -11.07 5.05
CA PRO A 40 -1.96 -11.90 5.74
C PRO A 40 -0.54 -11.55 5.27
N PHE A 41 0.42 -11.53 6.19
CA PHE A 41 1.83 -11.29 5.85
C PHE A 41 2.37 -12.26 4.79
N ALA A 42 1.89 -13.51 4.80
CA ALA A 42 2.31 -14.53 3.83
C ALA A 42 1.95 -14.17 2.37
N GLY A 43 1.02 -13.24 2.14
CA GLY A 43 0.67 -12.75 0.82
C GLY A 43 1.35 -11.45 0.42
N ILE A 44 2.09 -10.81 1.33
CA ILE A 44 2.81 -9.58 1.03
C ILE A 44 4.11 -9.92 0.31
N ASP A 45 4.39 -9.22 -0.79
CA ASP A 45 5.62 -9.38 -1.57
C ASP A 45 6.42 -8.08 -1.58
N LEU A 46 7.74 -8.20 -1.69
CA LEU A 46 8.67 -7.08 -1.77
C LEU A 46 9.58 -7.27 -2.98
N VAL A 47 9.38 -6.45 -4.01
CA VAL A 47 10.10 -6.55 -5.27
C VAL A 47 11.10 -5.41 -5.36
N GLN A 48 12.38 -5.75 -5.49
CA GLN A 48 13.43 -4.76 -5.71
C GLN A 48 13.30 -4.12 -7.10
N GLN A 49 13.29 -2.78 -7.16
CA GLN A 49 13.27 -2.00 -8.39
C GLN A 49 14.69 -1.56 -8.79
N ASP A 50 15.46 -1.04 -7.83
CA ASP A 50 16.86 -0.65 -8.02
C ASP A 50 17.69 -0.88 -6.73
N GLU A 51 18.90 -0.33 -6.65
CA GLU A 51 19.81 -0.50 -5.50
C GLU A 51 19.22 0.03 -4.17
N TYR A 52 18.29 0.99 -4.23
CA TYR A 52 17.73 1.68 -3.05
C TYR A 52 16.19 1.71 -3.02
N SER A 53 15.51 1.20 -4.04
CA SER A 53 14.06 1.28 -4.20
C SER A 53 13.42 -0.10 -4.27
N TYR A 54 12.31 -0.26 -3.55
CA TYR A 54 11.51 -1.47 -3.51
C TYR A 54 10.03 -1.16 -3.66
N ASP A 55 9.29 -2.05 -4.31
CA ASP A 55 7.85 -2.02 -4.34
C ASP A 55 7.28 -3.08 -3.41
N LEU A 56 6.46 -2.65 -2.46
CA LEU A 56 5.75 -3.50 -1.51
C LEU A 56 4.34 -3.76 -2.02
N TYR A 57 4.03 -5.03 -2.32
CA TYR A 57 2.76 -5.47 -2.88
C TYR A 57 1.87 -6.07 -1.79
N LEU A 58 0.68 -5.51 -1.62
CA LEU A 58 -0.32 -5.95 -0.64
C LEU A 58 -1.58 -6.45 -1.37
N PRO A 59 -1.89 -7.76 -1.33
CA PRO A 59 -3.11 -8.31 -1.91
C PRO A 59 -4.31 -7.98 -1.02
N LEU A 60 -5.26 -7.22 -1.55
CA LEU A 60 -6.52 -6.96 -0.88
C LEU A 60 -7.44 -8.18 -0.94
N PRO A 61 -8.36 -8.36 0.03
CA PRO A 61 -9.29 -9.49 0.06
C PRO A 61 -10.19 -9.63 -1.18
N ASP A 62 -10.40 -8.54 -1.92
CA ASP A 62 -11.23 -8.49 -3.12
C ASP A 62 -10.43 -8.66 -4.43
N SER A 63 -9.28 -9.33 -4.35
CA SER A 63 -8.38 -9.60 -5.49
C SER A 63 -7.78 -8.34 -6.16
N ARG A 64 -7.91 -7.17 -5.54
CA ARG A 64 -7.15 -5.97 -5.90
C ARG A 64 -5.77 -6.00 -5.25
N TRP A 65 -4.88 -5.13 -5.72
CA TRP A 65 -3.56 -4.94 -5.13
C TRP A 65 -3.35 -3.48 -4.77
N LEU A 66 -2.71 -3.25 -3.62
CA LEU A 66 -2.07 -1.98 -3.30
C LEU A 66 -0.56 -2.15 -3.45
N VAL A 67 0.08 -1.16 -4.04
CA VAL A 67 1.54 -1.13 -4.22
C VAL A 67 2.07 0.14 -3.60
N PHE A 68 3.05 0.00 -2.71
CA PHE A 68 3.75 1.11 -2.10
C PHE A 68 5.19 1.12 -2.60
N GLY A 69 5.60 2.24 -3.19
CA GLY A 69 7.03 2.49 -3.39
C GLY A 69 7.69 2.81 -2.04
N VAL A 70 8.73 2.07 -1.70
CA VAL A 70 9.53 2.20 -0.48
C VAL A 70 10.96 2.50 -0.89
N SER A 71 11.46 3.66 -0.45
CA SER A 71 12.80 4.19 -0.72
C SER A 71 13.36 4.85 0.53
#